data_AF-A0A9E5W9A5-F1
#
_entry.id   AF-A0A9E5W9A5-F1
#
_cell.length_a   1.000
_cell.length_b   1.000
_cell.length_c   1.000
_cell.angle_alpha   90.00
_cell.angle_beta   90.00
_cell.angle_gamma   90.00
#
_symmetry.space_group_name_H-M   'P 1'
#
loop_
_entity.id
_entity.type
_entity.pdbx_description
1 polymer ?
#
loop_
_entity_poly.entity_id
_entity_poly.type
_entity_poly.pdbx_seq_one_letter_code
_entity_poly.pdbx_strand_id
1 'polypeptide(L)' 'MKKETGKNIRELGYFASLGMSVALSIFIGLFIGIWLDKKFDTQPVLLFVGLAFGVAAGFSNIIRAGKKGRKF' A
#
# COMPACT_ATOMS: atom_id res chain seq x y z
N MET A 1 26.14 -15.09 -16.66
CA MET A 1 25.38 -15.39 -15.42
C MET A 1 25.39 -14.28 -14.36
N LYS A 2 26.52 -13.67 -13.94
CA LYS A 2 26.54 -12.68 -12.82
C LYS A 2 25.66 -11.41 -13.00
N LYS A 3 25.36 -11.02 -14.25
CA LYS A 3 24.50 -9.85 -14.56
C LYS A 3 22.99 -10.12 -14.37
N GLU A 4 22.55 -11.37 -14.42
CA GLU A 4 21.13 -11.73 -14.27
C GLU A 4 20.69 -11.72 -12.79
N THR A 5 21.55 -12.24 -11.89
CA THR A 5 21.27 -12.25 -10.45
C THR A 5 21.05 -10.84 -9.88
N GLY A 6 21.83 -9.86 -10.33
CA GLY A 6 21.68 -8.47 -9.88
C GLY A 6 20.41 -7.78 -10.38
N LYS A 7 19.90 -8.18 -11.55
CA LYS A 7 18.63 -7.68 -12.10
C LYS A 7 17.44 -8.23 -11.30
N ASN A 8 17.47 -9.54 -11.00
CA ASN A 8 16.43 -10.21 -10.22
C ASN A 8 16.34 -9.68 -8.77
N ILE A 9 17.48 -9.38 -8.14
CA ILE A 9 17.51 -8.78 -6.79
C ILE A 9 16.89 -7.37 -6.79
N ARG A 10 17.18 -6.57 -7.83
CA ARG A 10 16.58 -5.23 -7.97
C ARG A 10 15.06 -5.30 -8.22
N GLU A 11 14.61 -6.23 -9.05
CA GLU A 11 13.18 -6.44 -9.31
C GLU A 11 12.46 -6.90 -8.03
N LEU A 12 13.03 -7.87 -7.29
CA LEU A 12 12.49 -8.30 -6.00
C LEU A 12 12.42 -7.15 -4.99
N GLY A 13 13.47 -6.34 -4.88
CA GLY A 13 13.48 -5.15 -4.01
C GLY A 13 12.41 -4.13 -4.39
N TYR A 14 12.16 -3.96 -5.69
CA TYR A 14 11.09 -3.10 -6.19
C TYR A 14 9.70 -3.63 -5.82
N PHE A 15 9.42 -4.93 -6.01
CA PHE A 15 8.16 -5.54 -5.60
C PHE A 15 7.96 -5.50 -4.08
N ALA A 16 9.01 -5.73 -3.30
CA ALA A 16 8.97 -5.63 -1.84
C ALA A 16 8.64 -4.20 -1.38
N SER A 17 9.26 -3.19 -2.00
CA SER A 17 8.97 -1.78 -1.72
C SER A 17 7.52 -1.40 -2.04
N LEU A 18 6.98 -1.89 -3.16
CA LEU A 18 5.57 -1.70 -3.53
C LEU A 18 4.64 -2.36 -2.50
N GLY A 19 4.91 -3.60 -2.12
CA GLY A 19 4.13 -4.31 -1.09
C GLY A 19 4.17 -3.60 0.26
N MET A 20 5.34 -3.11 0.67
CA MET A 20 5.51 -2.34 1.91
C MET A 20 4.74 -1.02 1.88
N SER A 21 4.69 -0.32 0.74
CA SER A 21 3.90 0.91 0.58
C SER A 21 2.40 0.65 0.74
N VAL A 22 1.89 -0.46 0.18
CA VAL A 22 0.49 -0.88 0.36
C VAL A 22 0.21 -1.22 1.81
N ALA A 23 1.06 -2.04 2.44
CA ALA A 23 0.92 -2.42 3.84
C ALA A 23 0.87 -1.18 4.74
N LEU A 24 1.80 -0.25 4.58
CA LEU A 24 1.83 1.02 5.32
C LEU A 24 0.54 1.82 5.14
N SER A 25 0.03 1.92 3.91
CA SER A 25 -1.22 2.64 3.62
C SER A 25 -2.43 2.02 4.34
N ILE A 26 -2.51 0.68 4.36
CA ILE A 26 -3.56 -0.06 5.06
C ILE A 26 -3.45 0.13 6.57
N PHE A 27 -2.25 0.02 7.14
CA PHE A 27 -2.04 0.23 8.58
C PHE A 27 -2.44 1.64 9.02
N ILE A 28 -2.07 2.67 8.25
CA ILE A 28 -2.46 4.05 8.55
C ILE A 28 -3.99 4.21 8.48
N GLY A 29 -4.63 3.68 7.42
CA GLY A 29 -6.08 3.73 7.28
C GLY A 29 -6.83 3.01 8.41
N LEU A 30 -6.34 1.84 8.82
CA LEU A 30 -6.87 1.09 9.96
C LEU A 30 -6.71 1.84 11.28
N PHE A 31 -5.52 2.39 11.56
CA PHE A 31 -5.25 3.07 12.82
C PHE A 31 -6.13 4.32 12.97
N ILE A 32 -6.27 5.09 11.89
CA ILE A 32 -7.17 6.25 11.82
C ILE A 32 -8.61 5.78 11.96
N GLY A 33 -9.03 4.75 11.23
CA GLY A 33 -10.39 4.20 11.29
C GLY A 33 -10.78 3.74 12.69
N ILE A 34 -9.92 3.00 13.38
CA ILE A 34 -10.12 2.55 14.77
C ILE A 34 -10.22 3.73 15.73
N TRP A 35 -9.34 4.74 15.57
CA TRP A 35 -9.33 5.91 16.44
C TRP A 35 -10.61 6.74 16.28
N LEU A 36 -11.08 6.91 15.04
CA LEU A 36 -12.35 7.55 14.72
C LEU A 36 -13.54 6.75 15.24
N ASP A 37 -13.59 5.45 14.98
CA ASP A 37 -14.66 4.56 15.46
C ASP A 37 -14.80 4.62 16.99
N LYS A 38 -13.68 4.65 17.73
CA LYS A 38 -13.68 4.83 19.19
C LYS A 38 -14.18 6.21 19.64
N LYS A 39 -13.96 7.24 18.84
CA LYS A 39 -14.37 8.61 19.17
C LYS A 39 -15.84 8.88 18.87
N PHE A 40 -16.39 8.21 17.86
CA PHE A 40 -17.76 8.39 17.40
C PHE A 40 -18.70 7.25 17.83
N ASP A 41 -18.22 6.26 18.59
CA ASP A 41 -18.98 5.06 19.00
C ASP A 41 -19.64 4.31 17.82
N THR A 42 -19.06 4.45 16.63
CA THR A 42 -19.58 3.93 15.35
C THR A 42 -18.98 2.57 14.99
N GLN A 43 -18.35 1.90 15.95
CA GLN A 43 -17.67 0.63 15.73
C GLN A 43 -18.58 -0.40 15.03
N PRO A 44 -18.21 -0.97 13.85
CA PRO A 44 -16.92 -0.88 13.15
C PRO A 44 -16.99 -0.17 11.77
N VAL A 45 -17.82 0.86 11.62
CA VAL A 45 -18.11 1.47 10.30
C VAL A 45 -16.93 2.28 9.76
N LEU A 46 -16.33 3.16 10.57
CA LEU A 46 -15.21 4.00 10.13
C LEU A 46 -13.92 3.18 9.92
N LEU A 47 -13.79 2.03 10.60
CA LEU A 47 -12.75 1.05 10.32
C LEU A 47 -12.86 0.50 8.90
N PHE A 48 -14.04 0.04 8.48
CA PHE A 48 -14.22 -0.48 7.11
C PHE A 48 -13.99 0.60 6.05
N VAL A 49 -14.44 1.83 6.30
CA VAL A 49 -14.18 2.96 5.42
C VAL A 49 -12.68 3.29 5.35
N GLY A 50 -12.01 3.37 6.51
CA GLY A 50 -10.57 3.62 6.59
C GLY A 50 -9.73 2.53 5.93
N LEU A 51 -10.15 1.27 6.07
CA LEU A 51 -9.53 0.12 5.39
C LEU A 51 -9.73 0.22 3.87
N ALA A 52 -10.94 0.48 3.39
CA ALA A 52 -11.23 0.66 1.97
C ALA A 52 -10.39 1.79 1.35
N PHE A 53 -10.27 2.92 2.06
CA PHE A 53 -9.40 4.02 1.66
C PHE A 53 -7.92 3.65 1.68
N GLY A 54 -7.44 2.94 2.71
CA GLY A 54 -6.05 2.49 2.81
C GLY A 54 -5.66 1.54 1.68
N VAL A 55 -6.55 0.60 1.33
CA VAL A 55 -6.38 -0.31 0.19
C VAL A 55 -6.39 0.48 -1.12
N ALA A 56 -7.37 1.36 -1.32
CA ALA A 56 -7.47 2.17 -2.54
C ALA A 56 -6.22 3.06 -2.74
N ALA A 57 -5.72 3.69 -1.67
CA ALA A 57 -4.53 4.52 -1.70
C ALA A 57 -3.26 3.70 -2.00
N GLY A 58 -3.10 2.54 -1.36
CA GLY A 58 -1.99 1.63 -1.60
C GLY A 58 -1.96 1.14 -3.05
N PHE A 59 -3.08 0.66 -3.57
CA PHE A 59 -3.19 0.20 -4.95
C PHE A 59 -3.00 1.32 -5.97
N SER A 60 -3.50 2.53 -5.68
CA SER A 60 -3.27 3.70 -6.53
C SER A 60 -1.78 4.00 -6.67
N ASN A 61 -0.99 3.81 -5.60
CA ASN A 61 0.46 3.97 -5.62
C ASN A 61 1.13 2.95 -6.55
N ILE A 62 0.73 1.68 -6.47
CA ILE A 62 1.23 0.61 -7.37
C ILE A 62 0.88 0.92 -8.83
N ILE A 63 -0.37 1.28 -9.13
CA ILE A 63 -0.82 1.57 -10.50
C ILE A 63 -0.05 2.77 -11.08
N ARG A 64 0.22 3.79 -10.26
CA ARG A 64 0.97 4.97 -10.66
C ARG A 64 2.45 4.66 -10.86
N ALA A 65 3.05 3.82 -10.01
CA ALA A 65 4.42 3.34 -10.15
C ALA A 65 4.59 2.48 -11.42
N GLY A 66 3.65 1.57 -11.69
CA GLY A 66 3.61 0.75 -12.90
C GLY A 66 3.38 1.54 -14.19
N LYS A 67 2.55 2.60 -14.15
CA LYS A 67 2.39 3.53 -15.28
C LYS A 67 3.65 4.36 -15.55
N LYS A 68 4.44 4.68 -14.53
CA LYS A 68 5.70 5.45 -14.68
C LYS A 68 6.83 4.60 -15.25
N GLY A 69 6.83 3.29 -15.02
CA GLY A 69 7.74 2.33 -15.68
C GLY A 69 7.47 2.12 -17.17
N ARG A 70 6.30 2.57 -17.68
CA ARG A 70 5.94 2.50 -19.11
C ARG A 70 6.35 3.73 -19.93
N LYS A 71 7.05 4.69 -19.30
CA LYS A 71 7.47 5.96 -19.92
C LYS A 71 9.00 6.10 -20.06
N PHE A 72 9.73 4.98 -19.92
CA PHE A 72 11.12 4.82 -20.33
C PHE A 72 11.21 3.83 -21.48
#